data_AF-A0A4Q5YNC8-F1
#
_entry.id   AF-A0A4Q5YNC8-F1
#
_cell.length_a   1.000
_cell.length_b   1.000
_cell.length_c   1.000
_cell.angle_alpha   90.00
_cell.angle_beta   90.00
_cell.angle_gamma   90.00
#
_symmetry.space_group_name_H-M   'P 1'
#
loop_
_entity.id
_entity.type
_entity.pdbx_description
1 polymer ?
#
loop_
_entity_poly.entity_id
_entity_poly.type
_entity_poly.pdbx_seq_one_letter_code
_entity_poly.pdbx_strand_id
1 'polypeptide(L)' 'MIKREELIAMKAIAICFKPFLKPEEALIYCNLGRTRFAMKCEEFGLYKNNAGYFKREDLDKMLSGAPSLILEAATKLKV' A
#
# COMPACT_ATOMS: atom_id res chain seq x y z
N MET A 1 21.50 3.26 -25.22
CA MET A 1 20.67 4.17 -24.40
C MET A 1 19.39 3.44 -24.04
N ILE A 2 19.01 3.42 -22.76
CA ILE A 2 17.73 2.88 -22.32
C ILE A 2 16.61 3.81 -22.79
N LYS A 3 15.51 3.27 -23.32
CA LYS A 3 14.36 4.08 -23.73
C LYS A 3 13.65 4.65 -22.50
N ARG A 4 13.04 5.82 -22.62
CA ARG A 4 12.37 6.49 -21.48
C ARG A 4 11.31 5.62 -20.82
N GLU A 5 10.56 4.85 -21.59
CA GLU A 5 9.53 3.92 -21.11
C GLU A 5 10.13 2.77 -20.29
N GLU A 6 11.24 2.19 -20.76
CA GLU A 6 11.97 1.15 -20.03
C GLU A 6 12.47 1.67 -18.68
N LEU A 7 12.97 2.91 -18.63
CA LEU A 7 13.38 3.55 -17.38
C LEU A 7 12.20 3.74 -16.40
N ILE A 8 11.02 4.09 -16.91
CA ILE A 8 9.79 4.22 -16.09
C ILE A 8 9.36 2.86 -15.56
N ALA A 9 9.35 1.84 -16.41
CA ALA A 9 9.03 0.47 -16.02
C ALA A 9 9.99 -0.05 -14.95
N MET A 10 11.30 0.13 -15.13
CA MET A 10 12.31 -0.25 -14.13
C MET A 10 12.09 0.45 -12.78
N LYS A 11 11.72 1.74 -12.78
CA LYS A 11 11.40 2.48 -11.55
C LYS A 11 10.15 1.94 -10.86
N ALA A 12 9.10 1.62 -11.62
CA ALA A 12 7.88 1.00 -11.09
C ALA A 12 8.17 -0.38 -10.49
N ILE A 13 8.94 -1.22 -11.20
CA ILE A 13 9.38 -2.53 -10.73
C ILE A 13 10.17 -2.39 -9.42
N ALA A 14 11.11 -1.45 -9.33
CA ALA A 14 11.90 -1.22 -8.13
C ALA A 14 11.06 -0.84 -6.90
N ILE A 15 9.93 -0.14 -7.10
CA ILE A 15 8.99 0.18 -6.01
C ILE A 15 8.39 -1.10 -5.42
N CYS A 16 8.05 -2.10 -6.25
CA CYS A 16 7.44 -3.35 -5.80
C CYS A 16 8.33 -4.19 -4.87
N PHE A 17 9.65 -3.95 -4.86
CA PHE A 17 10.58 -4.68 -4.01
C PHE A 17 10.96 -3.92 -2.73
N LYS A 18 10.55 -2.66 -2.56
CA LYS A 18 10.86 -1.89 -1.35
C LYS A 18 9.99 -2.36 -0.18
N PRO A 19 10.56 -2.60 1.02
CA PRO A 19 9.77 -2.99 2.18
C PRO A 19 8.91 -1.83 2.73
N PHE A 20 9.34 -0.59 2.52
CA PHE A 20 8.64 0.62 2.95
C PHE A 20 8.54 1.62 1.80
N LEU A 21 7.33 2.16 1.62
CA LEU A 21 6.99 3.08 0.53
C LEU A 21 6.66 4.47 1.07
N LYS A 22 7.20 5.50 0.42
CA LYS A 22 6.73 6.88 0.62
C LYS A 22 5.28 7.02 0.17
N PRO A 23 4.55 8.05 0.65
CA PRO A 23 3.16 8.26 0.22
C PRO A 23 2.97 8.27 -1.29
N GLU A 24 3.87 8.90 -2.04
CA GLU A 24 3.82 8.96 -3.51
C GLU A 24 4.06 7.60 -4.15
N GLU A 25 5.01 6.83 -3.60
CA GLU A 25 5.32 5.48 -4.07
C GLU A 25 4.18 4.50 -3.77
N ALA A 26 3.53 4.64 -2.61
CA ALA A 26 2.38 3.84 -2.22
C ALA A 26 1.16 4.07 -3.12
N LEU A 27 0.92 5.32 -3.54
CA LEU A 27 -0.14 5.66 -4.50
C LEU A 27 0.10 5.01 -5.86
N ILE A 28 1.35 5.05 -6.34
CA ILE A 28 1.76 4.39 -7.58
C ILE A 28 1.60 2.87 -7.44
N TYR A 29 2.10 2.30 -6.34
CA TYR A 29 2.07 0.87 -6.08
C TYR A 29 0.64 0.30 -6.04
N CYS A 30 -0.26 1.00 -5.35
CA CYS A 30 -1.66 0.57 -5.24
C CYS A 30 -2.48 0.90 -6.48
N ASN A 31 -1.95 1.73 -7.39
CA ASN A 31 -2.67 2.31 -8.53
C ASN A 31 -4.01 2.96 -8.09
N LEU A 32 -3.97 3.75 -7.01
CA LEU A 32 -5.13 4.44 -6.44
C LEU A 32 -4.91 5.95 -6.42
N GLY A 33 -5.98 6.71 -6.69
CA GLY A 33 -6.00 8.15 -6.44
C GLY A 33 -5.96 8.46 -4.94
N ARG A 34 -5.50 9.67 -4.59
CA ARG A 34 -5.28 10.10 -3.19
C ARG A 34 -6.46 9.84 -2.26
N THR A 35 -7.67 10.26 -2.65
CA THR A 35 -8.88 10.12 -1.83
C THR A 35 -9.24 8.65 -1.58
N ARG A 36 -9.25 7.84 -2.64
CA ARG A 36 -9.58 6.42 -2.55
C ARG A 36 -8.54 5.64 -1.75
N PHE A 37 -7.26 6.01 -1.88
CA PHE A 37 -6.19 5.45 -1.09
C PHE A 37 -6.36 5.75 0.40
N ALA A 38 -6.67 7.00 0.76
CA ALA A 38 -6.90 7.40 2.15
C ALA A 38 -8.08 6.64 2.77
N MET A 39 -9.23 6.56 2.07
CA MET A 39 -10.39 5.80 2.54
C MET A 39 -10.06 4.32 2.79
N LYS A 40 -9.34 3.68 1.85
CA LYS A 40 -8.93 2.29 2.04
C LYS A 40 -7.93 2.12 3.19
N CYS A 41 -7.00 3.06 3.37
CA CYS A 41 -6.07 3.00 4.49
C CYS A 41 -6.82 3.07 5.83
N GLU A 42 -7.82 3.94 5.95
CA GLU A 42 -8.67 4.02 7.14
C GLU A 42 -9.46 2.73 7.37
N GLU A 43 -10.10 2.19 6.32
CA GLU A 43 -10.85 0.93 6.36
C GLU A 43 -10.00 -0.27 6.81
N PHE A 44 -8.73 -0.29 6.37
CA PHE A 44 -7.77 -1.36 6.69
C PHE A 44 -6.93 -1.08 7.93
N GLY A 45 -7.08 0.08 8.57
CA GLY A 45 -6.27 0.48 9.73
C GLY A 45 -4.79 0.63 9.40
N LEU A 46 -4.46 1.09 8.19
CA LEU A 46 -3.10 1.27 7.72
C LEU A 46 -2.55 2.64 8.08
N TYR A 47 -1.45 2.64 8.83
CA TYR A 47 -0.78 3.86 9.27
C TYR A 47 0.68 3.90 8.81
N LYS A 48 1.20 5.12 8.71
CA LYS A 48 2.61 5.35 8.44
C LYS A 48 3.43 5.01 9.68
N ASN A 49 4.65 4.55 9.47
CA ASN A 49 5.64 4.45 10.54
C ASN A 49 6.13 5.84 10.99
N ASN A 50 7.01 5.88 11.99
CA ASN A 50 7.59 7.13 12.53
C ASN A 50 8.34 7.97 11.46
N ALA A 51 8.80 7.35 10.38
CA ALA A 51 9.46 8.02 9.27
C ALA A 51 8.49 8.50 8.16
N GLY A 52 7.19 8.26 8.31
CA GLY A 52 6.16 8.67 7.36
C GLY A 52 5.94 7.70 6.19
N TYR A 53 6.40 6.45 6.29
CA TYR A 53 6.31 5.45 5.22
C TYR A 53 5.29 4.34 5.52
N PHE A 54 4.72 3.78 4.46
CA PHE A 54 3.82 2.64 4.50
C PHE A 54 4.59 1.33 4.37
N LYS A 55 4.24 0.31 5.16
CA LYS A 55 4.81 -1.03 5.01
C LYS A 55 4.17 -1.72 3.80
N ARG A 56 4.98 -2.25 2.89
CA ARG A 56 4.49 -2.87 1.66
C ARG A 56 3.59 -4.07 1.93
N GLU A 57 3.94 -4.91 2.91
CA GLU A 57 3.15 -6.08 3.31
C GLU A 57 1.71 -5.71 3.72
N ASP A 58 1.53 -4.54 4.33
CA ASP A 58 0.20 -4.09 4.75
C ASP A 58 -0.60 -3.55 3.55
N LEU A 59 0.07 -2.90 2.60
CA LEU A 59 -0.53 -2.53 1.32
C LEU A 59 -0.89 -3.76 0.48
N ASP A 60 -0.07 -4.81 0.51
CA ASP A 60 -0.34 -6.08 -0.18
C ASP A 60 -1.63 -6.71 0.35
N LYS A 61 -1.82 -6.74 1.67
CA LYS A 61 -3.08 -7.22 2.30
C LYS A 61 -4.29 -6.39 1.90
N MET A 62 -4.15 -5.06 1.84
CA MET A 62 -5.22 -4.17 1.38
C MET A 62 -5.61 -4.43 -0.09
N LEU A 63 -4.66 -4.85 -0.92
CA LEU A 63 -4.88 -5.15 -2.33
C LEU A 63 -5.30 -6.60 -2.59
N SER A 64 -5.05 -7.53 -1.67
CA SER A 64 -5.33 -8.96 -1.85
C SER A 64 -6.82 -9.31 -1.80
N GLY A 65 -7.70 -8.36 -1.49
CA GLY A 65 -9.13 -8.60 -1.31
C GLY A 65 -9.47 -9.36 -0.02
N ALA A 66 -8.50 -9.50 0.89
CA ALA A 66 -8.73 -10.07 2.21
C ALA A 66 -9.56 -9.11 3.08
N PRO A 67 -10.31 -9.62 4.09
CA PRO A 67 -10.99 -8.76 5.05
C PRO A 67 -10.01 -7.84 5.78
N SER A 68 -10.47 -6.66 6.17
CA SER A 68 -9.61 -5.71 6.87
C SER A 68 -9.14 -6.24 8.23
N LEU A 69 -7.96 -5.81 8.67
CA LEU A 69 -7.42 -6.18 9.99
C LEU A 69 -8.40 -5.81 11.13
N ILE A 70 -9.11 -4.71 10.95
CA ILE A 70 -10.15 -4.25 11.87
C ILE A 70 -11.33 -5.23 11.90
N LEU A 71 -11.79 -5.70 10.75
CA LEU A 71 -12.91 -6.63 10.64
C LEU A 71 -12.54 -8.03 11.17
N GLU A 72 -11.31 -8.48 10.93
CA GLU A 72 -10.77 -9.71 11.51
C GLU A 72 -10.62 -9.61 13.04
N ALA A 73 -10.16 -8.47 13.57
CA ALA A 73 -10.10 -8.25 15.02
C ALA A 73 -11.50 -8.21 15.65
N ALA A 74 -12.45 -7.53 14.99
CA ALA A 74 -13.84 -7.43 15.46
C ALA A 74 -14.57 -8.77 15.49
N THR A 75 -14.33 -9.64 14.50
CA THR A 75 -14.91 -10.99 14.49
C THR A 75 -14.36 -11.88 15.61
N LYS A 76 -13.09 -11.72 16.01
CA LYS A 76 -12.49 -12.43 17.16
C LYS A 76 -12.99 -11.92 18.52
N LEU A 77 -13.48 -10.68 18.59
CA LEU A 77 -13.98 -10.07 19.84
C LEU A 77 -15.44 -10.42 20.15
N LYS A 78 -16.19 -10.98 19.21
CA LYS A 78 -17.52 -11.53 19.47
C LYS A 78 -17.39 -12.87 20.19
N VAL A 79 -17.11 -12.80 21.50
CA VAL A 79 -17.29 -13.90 22.47
C VAL A 79 -18.64 -13.72 23.15
#